data_AF-A0A484HF37-F1
#
_entry.id   AF-A0A484HF37-F1
#
_cell.length_a   1.000
_cell.length_b   1.000
_cell.length_c   1.000
_cell.angle_alpha   90.00
_cell.angle_beta   90.00
_cell.angle_gamma   90.00
#
_symmetry.space_group_name_H-M   'P 1'
#
loop_
_entity.id
_entity.type
_entity.pdbx_description
1 polymer ?
#
loop_
_entity_poly.entity_id
_entity_poly.type
_entity_poly.pdbx_seq_one_letter_code
_entity_poly.pdbx_strand_id
1 'polypeptide(L)'
;MTEPNPASGAEIDFKIDENNLYRDESFTDMKTGAIRRLTPVKADGGDDKSRTELFIGSTQLITPDGPLPLQAMLTANNLGEALKAFPAAMKNAMNDTIEKFKEMREQQRQKGQDDSRIIVPGRG
;
A
#
# COMPACT_ATOMS: atom_id res chain seq x y z
N MET A 1 -39.32 -6.06 -26.21
CA MET A 1 -38.05 -5.42 -26.58
C MET A 1 -37.22 -5.36 -25.33
N THR A 2 -36.33 -6.33 -25.15
CA THR A 2 -35.44 -6.44 -23.98
C THR A 2 -34.30 -5.43 -24.13
N GLU A 3 -34.11 -4.60 -23.11
CA GLU A 3 -32.97 -3.68 -23.02
C GLU A 3 -31.65 -4.47 -23.02
N PRO A 4 -30.59 -3.99 -23.70
CA PRO A 4 -29.28 -4.61 -23.65
C PRO A 4 -28.65 -4.42 -22.25
N ASN A 5 -28.25 -5.54 -21.65
CA ASN A 5 -27.52 -5.62 -20.39
C ASN A 5 -26.12 -4.95 -20.52
N PRO A 6 -25.75 -3.97 -19.67
CA PRO A 6 -24.49 -3.23 -19.78
C PRO A 6 -23.26 -3.96 -19.22
N ALA A 7 -23.32 -5.27 -18.96
CA ALA A 7 -22.12 -6.05 -18.68
C ALA A 7 -21.37 -6.37 -19.99
N SER A 8 -20.82 -5.34 -20.64
CA SER A 8 -19.76 -5.51 -21.63
C SER A 8 -18.56 -6.15 -20.92
N GLY A 9 -18.43 -7.46 -21.08
CA GLY A 9 -17.41 -8.29 -20.45
C GLY A 9 -16.01 -7.85 -20.85
N ALA A 10 -15.37 -7.03 -20.01
CA ALA A 10 -13.93 -7.07 -19.92
C ALA A 10 -13.58 -8.46 -19.36
N GLU A 11 -13.08 -9.35 -20.20
CA GLU A 11 -12.50 -10.60 -19.74
C GLU A 11 -11.40 -10.27 -18.74
N ILE A 12 -11.52 -10.81 -17.52
CA ILE A 12 -10.52 -10.63 -16.48
C ILE A 12 -9.28 -11.43 -16.89
N ASP A 13 -8.16 -10.75 -17.11
CA ASP A 13 -6.88 -11.41 -17.40
C ASP A 13 -6.27 -11.96 -16.10
N PHE A 14 -6.16 -13.28 -16.01
CA PHE A 14 -5.57 -13.99 -14.87
C PHE A 14 -4.10 -14.40 -15.12
N LYS A 15 -3.45 -13.88 -16.17
CA LYS A 15 -2.04 -14.19 -16.46
C LYS A 15 -1.11 -13.63 -15.39
N ILE A 16 -0.19 -14.47 -14.95
CA ILE A 16 0.94 -14.08 -14.09
C ILE A 16 2.09 -13.64 -15.00
N ASP A 17 2.82 -12.59 -14.59
CA ASP A 17 4.07 -12.22 -15.24
C ASP A 17 5.20 -13.17 -14.79
N GLU A 18 5.47 -14.17 -15.63
CA GLU A 18 6.52 -15.18 -15.41
C GLU A 18 7.94 -14.59 -15.34
N ASN A 19 8.14 -13.34 -15.80
CA ASN A 19 9.45 -12.66 -15.74
C ASN A 19 9.63 -11.86 -14.44
N ASN A 20 8.58 -11.72 -13.62
CA ASN A 20 8.59 -10.89 -12.42
C ASN A 20 8.12 -11.66 -11.17
N LEU A 21 8.58 -12.90 -11.05
CA LEU A 21 8.23 -13.76 -9.93
C LEU A 21 9.12 -13.50 -8.70
N TYR A 22 8.49 -13.62 -7.52
CA TYR A 22 9.14 -13.54 -6.22
C TYR A 22 8.60 -14.63 -5.29
N ARG A 23 9.49 -15.19 -4.47
CA ARG A 23 9.13 -15.97 -3.29
C ARG A 23 8.92 -15.01 -2.12
N ASP A 24 7.75 -15.06 -1.49
CA ASP A 24 7.39 -14.24 -0.32
C ASP A 24 7.59 -15.04 0.97
N GLU A 25 8.43 -14.52 1.87
CA GLU A 25 8.68 -15.08 3.20
C GLU A 25 8.43 -14.02 4.27
N SER A 26 7.67 -14.37 5.31
CA SER A 26 7.32 -13.45 6.41
C SER A 26 8.07 -13.76 7.70
N PHE A 27 8.69 -12.74 8.28
CA PHE A 27 9.36 -12.77 9.58
C PHE A 27 8.62 -11.86 10.55
N THR A 28 8.11 -12.40 11.66
CA THR A 28 7.32 -11.62 12.61
C THR A 28 7.59 -12.05 14.04
N ASP A 29 7.50 -11.09 14.97
CA ASP A 29 7.50 -11.34 16.42
C ASP A 29 6.09 -11.55 16.99
N MET A 30 5.07 -11.51 16.12
CA MET A 30 3.64 -11.57 16.43
C MET A 30 3.16 -10.48 17.40
N LYS A 31 3.91 -9.38 17.53
CA LYS A 31 3.62 -8.29 18.48
C LYS A 31 3.79 -6.93 17.84
N THR A 32 5.01 -6.63 17.39
CA THR A 32 5.41 -5.32 16.90
C THR A 32 5.16 -5.19 15.40
N GLY A 33 5.40 -6.24 14.63
CA GLY A 33 5.24 -6.16 13.19
C GLY A 33 5.79 -7.37 12.44
N ALA A 34 5.85 -7.22 11.12
CA ALA A 34 6.36 -8.24 10.22
C ALA A 34 7.26 -7.62 9.15
N ILE A 35 8.30 -8.35 8.77
CA ILE A 35 9.15 -8.07 7.62
C ILE A 35 8.89 -9.17 6.58
N ARG A 36 8.49 -8.79 5.38
CA ARG A 36 8.46 -9.69 4.23
C ARG A 36 9.76 -9.60 3.46
N ARG A 37 10.38 -10.74 3.18
CA ARG A 37 11.46 -10.88 2.21
C ARG A 37 10.86 -11.37 0.90
N LEU A 38 11.10 -10.63 -0.16
CA LEU A 38 10.77 -11.01 -1.53
C LEU A 38 12.07 -11.41 -2.23
N THR A 39 12.30 -12.71 -2.35
CA THR A 39 13.45 -13.25 -3.07
C THR A 39 13.04 -13.46 -4.53
N PRO A 40 13.69 -12.81 -5.51
CA PRO A 40 13.40 -13.00 -6.92
C PRO A 40 13.58 -14.47 -7.32
N VAL A 41 12.64 -14.99 -8.11
CA VAL A 41 12.73 -16.35 -8.66
C VAL A 41 12.48 -16.36 -10.16
N LYS A 42 12.98 -17.39 -10.82
CA LYS A 42 12.69 -17.68 -12.23
C LYS A 42 11.37 -18.46 -12.33
N ALA A 43 10.87 -18.64 -13.56
CA ALA A 43 9.69 -19.46 -13.84
C ALA A 43 9.82 -20.93 -13.39
N ASP A 44 11.05 -21.44 -13.27
CA ASP A 44 11.33 -22.78 -12.73
C ASP A 44 11.27 -22.86 -11.20
N GLY A 45 11.05 -21.73 -10.51
CA GLY A 45 10.99 -21.61 -9.05
C GLY A 45 12.34 -21.44 -8.36
N GLY A 46 13.45 -21.55 -9.11
CA GLY A 46 14.80 -21.35 -8.61
C GLY A 46 15.13 -19.87 -8.39
N ASP A 47 16.07 -19.61 -7.48
CA ASP A 47 16.47 -18.25 -7.12
C ASP A 47 17.09 -17.51 -8.30
N ASP A 48 16.64 -16.28 -8.54
CA ASP A 48 17.17 -15.39 -9.56
C ASP A 48 18.18 -14.41 -8.96
N LYS A 49 19.44 -14.85 -8.92
CA LYS A 49 20.57 -14.07 -8.36
C LYS A 49 20.93 -12.82 -9.15
N SER A 50 20.32 -12.58 -10.32
CA SER A 50 20.55 -11.36 -11.10
C SER A 50 19.81 -10.14 -10.51
N ARG A 51 18.76 -10.40 -9.71
CA ARG A 51 17.95 -9.38 -9.03
C ARG A 51 18.24 -9.40 -7.52
N THR A 52 18.11 -8.23 -6.90
CA THR A 52 18.31 -8.09 -5.44
C THR A 52 17.04 -8.45 -4.69
N GLU A 53 17.20 -9.07 -3.52
CA GLU A 53 16.09 -9.30 -2.59
C GLU A 53 15.48 -7.98 -2.12
N LEU A 54 14.16 -7.96 -1.94
CA LEU A 54 13.46 -6.80 -1.39
C LEU A 54 12.97 -7.12 0.01
N PHE A 55 13.05 -6.13 0.89
CA PHE A 55 12.52 -6.24 2.25
C PHE A 55 11.42 -5.21 2.44
N ILE A 56 10.26 -5.65 2.95
CA ILE A 56 9.11 -4.79 3.21
C ILE A 56 8.73 -4.94 4.68
N GLY A 57 8.88 -3.86 5.45
CA GLY A 57 8.41 -3.79 6.83
C GLY A 57 6.94 -3.42 6.90
N SER A 58 6.22 -3.99 7.85
CA SER A 58 4.84 -3.66 8.17
C SER A 58 4.59 -3.66 9.67
N THR A 59 3.78 -2.73 10.14
CA THR A 59 3.29 -2.65 11.53
C THR A 59 1.92 -1.98 11.54
N GLN A 60 1.25 -2.00 12.69
CA GLN A 60 -0.04 -1.36 12.89
C GLN A 60 0.01 -0.55 14.18
N LEU A 61 -0.28 0.75 14.07
CA LEU A 61 -0.39 1.63 15.23
C LEU A 61 -1.86 1.79 15.62
N ILE A 62 -2.16 1.71 16.91
CA ILE A 62 -3.49 2.06 17.39
C ILE A 62 -3.53 3.56 17.65
N THR A 63 -4.36 4.28 16.89
CA THR A 63 -4.55 5.72 17.03
C THR A 63 -5.97 6.03 17.52
N PRO A 64 -6.25 7.24 18.03
CA PRO A 64 -7.61 7.62 18.44
C PRO A 64 -8.65 7.51 17.32
N ASP A 65 -8.23 7.76 16.07
CA ASP A 65 -9.09 7.70 14.88
C ASP A 65 -9.20 6.27 14.31
N GLY A 66 -8.56 5.28 14.95
CA GLY A 66 -8.56 3.87 14.54
C GLY A 66 -7.18 3.27 14.30
N PRO A 67 -7.10 2.01 13.87
CA PRO A 67 -5.84 1.37 13.53
C PRO A 67 -5.23 1.99 12.26
N LEU A 68 -3.96 2.34 12.34
CA LEU A 68 -3.17 2.89 11.26
C LEU A 68 -2.15 1.85 10.77
N PRO A 69 -2.39 1.19 9.62
CA PRO A 69 -1.41 0.30 9.03
C PRO A 69 -0.25 1.10 8.45
N LEU A 70 0.98 0.70 8.77
CA LEU A 70 2.20 1.27 8.22
C LEU A 70 2.93 0.19 7.42
N GLN A 71 3.43 0.59 6.26
CA GLN A 71 4.28 -0.26 5.42
C GLN A 71 5.38 0.58 4.80
N ALA A 72 6.59 0.03 4.72
CA ALA A 72 7.72 0.68 4.08
C ALA A 72 8.67 -0.35 3.47
N MET A 73 9.31 0.02 2.37
CA MET A 73 10.47 -0.71 1.86
C MET A 73 11.65 -0.46 2.79
N LEU A 74 12.41 -1.52 3.08
CA LEU A 74 13.58 -1.47 3.95
C LEU A 74 14.83 -1.53 3.07
N THR A 75 15.69 -0.53 3.19
CA THR A 75 16.99 -0.53 2.51
C THR A 75 17.91 -1.53 3.21
N ALA A 76 17.94 -2.76 2.71
CA ALA A 76 18.67 -3.87 3.31
C ALA A 76 19.00 -4.95 2.28
N ASN A 77 20.12 -5.66 2.47
CA ASN A 77 20.53 -6.80 1.64
C ASN A 77 20.35 -8.15 2.33
N ASN A 78 19.94 -8.15 3.61
CA ASN A 78 19.71 -9.34 4.41
C ASN A 78 18.75 -9.02 5.55
N LEU A 79 18.22 -10.06 6.20
CA LEU A 79 17.27 -9.92 7.31
C LEU A 79 17.84 -9.10 8.48
N GLY A 80 19.13 -9.24 8.80
CA GLY A 80 19.77 -8.52 9.90
C GLY A 80 19.82 -7.00 9.66
N GLU A 81 20.13 -6.58 8.44
CA GLU A 81 20.04 -5.18 8.01
C GLU A 81 18.59 -4.69 7.99
N ALA A 82 17.65 -5.52 7.50
CA ALA A 82 16.23 -5.18 7.47
C ALA A 82 15.68 -4.90 8.88
N LEU A 83 16.03 -5.73 9.85
CA LEU A 83 15.66 -5.53 11.26
C LEU A 83 16.21 -4.22 11.84
N LYS A 84 17.43 -3.82 11.46
CA LYS A 84 18.03 -2.54 11.88
C LYS A 84 17.40 -1.33 11.18
N ALA A 85 17.02 -1.47 9.91
CA ALA A 85 16.39 -0.41 9.12
C ALA A 85 14.91 -0.19 9.51
N PHE A 86 14.25 -1.24 10.01
CA PHE A 86 12.81 -1.25 10.29
C PHE A 86 12.32 -0.06 11.13
N PRO A 87 12.90 0.29 12.29
CA PRO A 87 12.36 1.35 13.14
C PRO A 87 12.39 2.72 12.45
N ALA A 88 13.47 3.03 11.74
CA ALA A 88 13.60 4.28 11.00
C ALA A 88 12.60 4.34 9.83
N ALA A 89 12.46 3.25 9.08
CA ALA A 89 11.51 3.16 7.98
C ALA A 89 10.06 3.29 8.44
N MET A 90 9.67 2.66 9.56
CA MET A 90 8.31 2.79 10.11
C MET A 90 8.02 4.21 10.62
N LYS A 91 9.00 4.87 11.22
CA LYS A 91 8.86 6.27 11.64
C LYS A 91 8.62 7.20 10.44
N ASN A 92 9.35 6.99 9.35
CA ASN A 92 9.16 7.76 8.12
C ASN A 92 7.78 7.49 7.51
N ALA A 93 7.39 6.22 7.38
CA ALA A 93 6.07 5.85 6.88
C ALA A 93 4.92 6.43 7.72
N MET A 94 5.10 6.51 9.05
CA MET A 94 4.15 7.18 9.94
C MET A 94 4.02 8.67 9.60
N ASN A 95 5.15 9.38 9.46
CA ASN A 95 5.14 10.81 9.13
C ASN A 95 4.47 11.07 7.77
N ASP A 96 4.84 10.31 6.75
CA ASP A 96 4.27 10.42 5.40
C ASP A 96 2.76 10.18 5.42
N THR A 97 2.31 9.22 6.23
CA THR A 97 0.89 8.90 6.34
C THR A 97 0.12 10.00 7.08
N ILE A 98 0.68 10.56 8.15
CA ILE A 98 0.11 11.71 8.85
C ILE A 98 0.00 12.92 7.92
N GLU A 99 1.02 13.18 7.12
CA GLU A 99 1.04 14.28 6.14
C GLU A 99 -0.07 14.09 5.09
N LYS A 100 -0.16 12.91 4.47
CA LYS A 100 -1.24 12.58 3.52
C LYS A 100 -2.63 12.74 4.14
N PHE A 101 -2.81 12.38 5.41
CA PHE A 101 -4.09 12.60 6.09
C PHE A 101 -4.43 14.08 6.28
N LYS A 102 -3.45 14.93 6.59
CA LYS A 102 -3.66 16.38 6.68
C LYS A 102 -4.08 16.95 5.32
N GLU A 103 -3.35 16.61 4.27
CA GLU A 103 -3.66 17.03 2.90
C GLU A 103 -5.07 16.60 2.47
N MET A 104 -5.45 15.34 2.73
CA MET A 104 -6.79 14.85 2.42
C MET A 104 -7.88 15.63 3.19
N ARG A 105 -7.67 15.94 4.47
CA ARG A 105 -8.62 16.75 5.26
C ARG A 105 -8.77 18.16 4.68
N GLU A 106 -7.68 18.77 4.23
CA GLU A 106 -7.71 20.09 3.58
C GLU A 106 -8.45 20.05 2.24
N GLN A 107 -8.15 19.07 1.39
CA GLN A 107 -8.83 18.86 0.11
C GLN A 107 -10.34 18.60 0.30
N GLN A 108 -10.73 17.83 1.32
CA GLN A 108 -12.15 17.59 1.63
C GLN A 108 -12.85 18.88 2.07
N ARG A 109 -12.19 19.74 2.86
CA ARG A 109 -12.74 21.05 3.25
C ARG A 109 -12.89 21.99 2.06
N GLN A 110 -11.94 21.98 1.12
CA GLN A 110 -12.03 22.77 -0.12
C GLN A 110 -13.19 22.27 -1.01
N LYS A 111 -13.28 20.96 -1.27
CA LYS A 111 -14.36 20.36 -2.07
C LYS A 111 -15.75 20.60 -1.48
N GLY A 112 -15.90 20.50 -0.15
CA GLY A 112 -17.19 20.77 0.51
C GLY A 112 -17.62 22.25 0.47
N GLN A 113 -16.69 23.19 0.30
CA GLN A 113 -17.01 24.61 0.16
C GLN A 113 -17.48 24.98 -1.25
N ASP A 114 -16.97 24.30 -2.29
CA ASP A 114 -17.40 24.52 -3.68
C ASP A 114 -18.84 24.01 -3.92
N ASP A 115 -19.21 22.86 -3.34
CA ASP A 115 -20.59 22.33 -3.41
C ASP A 115 -21.62 23.18 -2.64
N SER A 116 -21.18 23.96 -1.65
CA SER A 116 -22.05 24.83 -0.85
C SER A 116 -22.33 26.19 -1.52
N ARG A 117 -21.71 26.49 -2.67
CA ARG A 117 -21.79 27.81 -3.33
C ARG A 117 -22.84 27.87 -4.46
N ILE A 118 -23.53 26.77 -4.78
CA ILE A 118 -24.56 26.72 -5.84
C ILE A 118 -25.94 26.36 -5.28
N ILE A 119 -26.43 27.09 -4.26
CA ILE A 119 -27.89 27.26 -4.06
C ILE A 119 -28.11 28.68 -3.54
N VAL A 120 -28.44 29.60 -4.45
CA VAL A 120 -28.97 30.92 -4.08
C VAL A 120 -30.50 30.83 -4.08
N PRO A 121 -31.19 31.08 -2.95
CA PRO A 121 -32.65 31.12 -2.91
C PRO A 121 -33.15 32.46 -3.50
N GLY A 122 -33.73 32.41 -4.69
CA GLY A 122 -34.30 33.57 -5.38
C GLY A 122 -35.82 33.47 -5.51
N ARG A 123 -36.52 34.33 -4.76
CA ARG A 123 -37.96 34.60 -4.80
C ARG A 123 -38.46 34.99 -6.20
N GLY A 124 -39.68 34.56 -6.52
CA GLY A 124 -40.51 35.03 -7.64
C GLY A 124 -41.85 34.32 -7.63
#